data_AF-A0A397S5W8-F1
#
_entry.id   AF-A0A397S5W8-F1
#
_cell.length_a   1.000
_cell.length_b   1.000
_cell.length_c   1.000
_cell.angle_alpha   90.00
_cell.angle_beta   90.00
_cell.angle_gamma   90.00
#
_symmetry.space_group_name_H-M   'P 1'
#
loop_
_entity.id
_entity.type
_entity.pdbx_description
1 polymer ?
#
loop_
_entity_poly.entity_id
_entity_poly.type
_entity_poly.pdbx_seq_one_letter_code
_entity_poly.pdbx_strand_id
1 'polypeptide(L)'
;MHHYNVLHDSFKKKAAHLTLNLLKSQRNDNTRNGGIKVLDIGCGKGIWILDMTNTFIGIAILSIFPNENSHLSNTGFIQCNLINEIPFPDSAFDFVFERFIVYSNFSNFNVLKPGDYLEIMEYNVNYYNPGPIT
;
A
#
# COMPACT_ATOMS: atom_id res chain seq x y z
N MET A 1 -13.80 -14.62 -16.93
CA MET A 1 -13.77 -14.18 -15.51
C MET A 1 -12.76 -14.93 -14.65
N HIS A 2 -12.72 -16.27 -14.63
CA HIS A 2 -11.79 -17.02 -13.76
C HIS A 2 -10.29 -16.76 -13.99
N HIS A 3 -9.83 -16.64 -15.25
CA HIS A 3 -8.42 -16.35 -15.54
C HIS A 3 -7.92 -14.98 -15.03
N TYR A 4 -8.80 -13.98 -15.01
CA TYR A 4 -8.45 -12.63 -14.56
C TYR A 4 -8.18 -12.61 -13.05
N ASN A 5 -8.99 -13.35 -12.27
CA ASN A 5 -8.82 -13.46 -10.83
C ASN A 5 -7.50 -14.18 -10.46
N VAL A 6 -7.11 -15.20 -11.23
CA VAL A 6 -5.88 -15.96 -10.98
C VAL A 6 -4.63 -15.12 -11.32
N LEU A 7 -4.64 -14.38 -12.43
CA LEU A 7 -3.54 -13.47 -12.77
C LEU A 7 -3.44 -12.31 -11.78
N HIS A 8 -4.58 -11.75 -11.38
CA HIS A 8 -4.64 -10.69 -10.38
C HIS A 8 -4.11 -11.15 -9.02
N ASP A 9 -4.45 -12.36 -8.56
CA ASP A 9 -3.92 -12.94 -7.32
C ASP A 9 -2.43 -13.30 -7.41
N SER A 10 -1.96 -13.78 -8.57
CA SER A 10 -0.54 -14.06 -8.81
C SER A 10 0.31 -12.79 -8.83
N PHE A 11 -0.18 -11.75 -9.51
CA PHE A 11 0.47 -10.44 -9.54
C PHE A 11 0.56 -9.81 -8.15
N LYS A 12 -0.55 -9.89 -7.41
CA LYS A 12 -0.65 -9.54 -5.99
C LYS A 12 0.44 -10.23 -5.16
N LYS A 13 0.58 -11.56 -5.24
CA LYS A 13 1.61 -12.33 -4.53
C LYS A 13 3.04 -11.91 -4.89
N LYS A 14 3.30 -11.63 -6.17
CA LYS A 14 4.62 -11.21 -6.63
C LYS A 14 4.99 -9.81 -6.13
N ALA A 15 4.03 -8.89 -6.16
CA ALA A 15 4.18 -7.52 -5.66
C ALA A 15 4.54 -7.49 -4.18
N ALA A 16 3.83 -8.25 -3.36
CA ALA A 16 4.13 -8.29 -1.94
C ALA A 16 5.47 -8.94 -1.61
N HIS A 17 5.92 -9.91 -2.42
CA HIS A 17 7.27 -10.45 -2.28
C HIS A 17 8.33 -9.37 -2.57
N LEU A 18 8.11 -8.50 -3.54
CA LEU A 18 8.96 -7.34 -3.83
C LEU A 18 8.98 -6.34 -2.67
N THR A 19 7.80 -5.92 -2.17
CA THR A 19 7.69 -5.04 -1.01
C THR A 19 8.38 -5.64 0.23
N LEU A 20 8.20 -6.94 0.48
CA LEU A 20 8.87 -7.65 1.58
C LEU A 20 10.40 -7.63 1.43
N ASN A 21 10.92 -7.79 0.20
CA ASN A 21 12.35 -7.74 -0.07
C ASN A 21 12.92 -6.32 0.10
N LEU A 22 12.17 -5.29 -0.31
CA LEU A 22 12.53 -3.89 -0.07
C LEU A 22 12.57 -3.61 1.43
N LEU A 23 11.52 -3.95 2.18
CA LEU A 23 11.47 -3.77 3.63
C LEU A 23 12.59 -4.53 4.35
N LYS A 24 12.94 -5.75 3.89
CA LYS A 24 14.09 -6.52 4.41
C LYS A 24 15.43 -5.87 4.08
N SER A 25 15.56 -5.29 2.89
CA SER A 25 16.75 -4.53 2.49
C SER A 25 16.93 -3.30 3.39
N GLN A 26 15.86 -2.57 3.68
CA GLN A 26 15.89 -1.40 4.57
C GLN A 26 16.23 -1.78 6.02
N ARG A 27 15.93 -3.01 6.45
CA ARG A 27 16.30 -3.52 7.78
C ARG A 27 17.81 -3.68 7.97
N ASN A 28 18.59 -3.84 6.89
CA ASN A 28 20.04 -4.00 6.99
C ASN A 28 20.76 -2.68 7.30
N ASP A 29 20.08 -1.54 7.19
CA ASP A 29 20.57 -0.28 7.73
C ASP A 29 20.32 -0.28 9.25
N ASN A 30 21.37 -0.63 10.00
CA ASN A 30 21.41 -0.82 11.47
C ASN A 30 20.97 0.41 12.34
N THR A 31 20.31 1.41 11.78
CA THR A 31 19.99 2.69 12.46
C THR A 31 18.60 2.75 13.07
N ARG A 32 17.66 1.85 12.71
CA ARG A 32 16.26 1.90 13.18
C ARG A 32 15.95 0.79 14.20
N ASN A 33 16.35 1.00 15.46
CA ASN A 33 16.17 0.07 16.58
C ASN A 33 14.71 -0.29 16.96
N GLY A 34 13.70 0.32 16.32
CA GLY A 34 12.27 0.17 16.66
C GLY A 34 11.37 -0.36 15.55
N GLY A 35 11.95 -0.87 14.45
CA GLY A 35 11.21 -1.16 13.22
C GLY A 35 10.87 0.12 12.44
N ILE A 36 10.13 -0.04 11.34
CA ILE A 36 9.66 1.06 10.49
C ILE A 36 8.15 1.21 10.58
N LYS A 37 7.63 2.44 10.40
CA LYS A 37 6.20 2.67 10.26
C LYS A 37 5.83 2.74 8.79
N VAL A 38 4.89 1.89 8.39
CA VAL A 38 4.53 1.65 6.99
C VAL A 38 3.07 2.01 6.73
N LEU A 39 2.82 2.75 5.65
CA LEU A 39 1.47 3.08 5.17
C LEU A 39 1.15 2.31 3.88
N ASP A 40 0.04 1.58 3.89
CA ASP A 40 -0.53 0.84 2.76
C ASP A 40 -1.79 1.56 2.24
N ILE A 41 -1.63 2.33 1.17
CA ILE A 41 -2.71 3.07 0.51
C ILE A 41 -3.39 2.16 -0.51
N GLY A 42 -4.71 1.98 -0.35
CA GLY A 42 -5.47 1.02 -1.15
C GLY A 42 -5.35 -0.40 -0.64
N CYS A 43 -5.20 -0.60 0.67
CA CYS A 43 -4.87 -1.90 1.28
C CYS A 43 -5.91 -3.02 1.03
N GLY A 44 -7.14 -2.66 0.62
CA GLY A 44 -8.22 -3.60 0.34
C GLY A 44 -8.52 -4.48 1.57
N LYS A 45 -8.38 -5.80 1.42
CA LYS A 45 -8.59 -6.76 2.52
C LYS A 45 -7.46 -6.78 3.55
N GLY A 46 -6.38 -6.00 3.38
CA GLY A 46 -5.29 -5.97 4.35
C GLY A 46 -4.49 -7.27 4.46
N ILE A 47 -4.67 -8.23 3.54
CA ILE A 47 -4.03 -9.56 3.56
C ILE A 47 -2.49 -9.47 3.62
N TRP A 48 -1.94 -8.34 3.18
CA TRP A 48 -0.50 -8.08 3.15
C TRP A 48 0.12 -7.72 4.49
N ILE A 49 -0.72 -7.43 5.48
CA ILE A 49 -0.30 -6.85 6.75
C ILE A 49 -0.10 -7.94 7.82
N LEU A 50 -0.45 -9.20 7.53
CA LEU A 50 -0.51 -10.28 8.52
C LEU A 50 0.82 -10.99 8.82
N ASP A 51 1.88 -10.81 8.03
CA ASP A 51 3.19 -11.48 8.22
C ASP A 51 4.35 -10.53 8.55
N MET A 52 4.02 -9.31 9.01
CA MET A 52 5.01 -8.25 9.16
C MET A 52 5.34 -7.97 10.63
N THR A 53 6.63 -7.77 10.93
CA THR A 53 7.12 -7.38 12.27
C THR A 53 7.10 -5.86 12.51
N ASN A 54 6.89 -5.07 11.46
CA ASN A 54 6.87 -3.61 11.51
C ASN A 54 5.46 -3.07 11.81
N THR A 55 5.33 -1.79 12.11
CA THR A 55 4.01 -1.18 12.31
C THR A 55 3.39 -0.86 10.95
N PHE A 56 2.22 -1.42 10.68
CA PHE A 56 1.50 -1.24 9.41
C PHE A 56 0.17 -0.55 9.62
N ILE A 57 -0.09 0.47 8.82
CA ILE A 57 -1.39 1.13 8.77
C ILE A 57 -1.93 1.01 7.34
N GLY A 58 -3.09 0.37 7.18
CA GLY A 58 -3.78 0.25 5.91
C GLY A 58 -4.92 1.25 5.79
N ILE A 59 -4.99 1.97 4.67
CA ILE A 59 -6.11 2.86 4.37
C ILE A 59 -6.80 2.44 3.08
N ALA A 60 -8.13 2.43 3.10
CA ALA A 60 -8.94 2.11 1.92
C ALA A 60 -10.31 2.78 1.98
N ILE A 61 -10.90 3.06 0.81
CA ILE A 61 -12.25 3.63 0.73
C ILE A 61 -13.34 2.64 1.15
N LEU A 62 -13.10 1.34 0.93
CA LEU A 62 -14.00 0.27 1.33
C LEU A 62 -13.53 -0.36 2.65
N SER A 63 -14.44 -0.50 3.61
CA SER A 63 -14.23 -1.19 4.90
C SER A 63 -14.29 -2.73 4.77
N ILE A 64 -13.53 -3.28 3.83
CA ILE A 64 -13.41 -4.74 3.61
C ILE A 64 -12.25 -5.36 4.41
N PHE A 65 -11.94 -4.77 5.57
CA PHE A 65 -10.80 -5.14 6.40
C PHE A 65 -10.96 -6.53 7.02
N PRO A 66 -9.86 -7.13 7.51
CA PRO A 66 -9.93 -8.34 8.31
C PRO A 66 -10.81 -8.13 9.54
N ASN A 67 -11.41 -9.20 10.06
CA ASN A 67 -12.13 -9.15 11.34
C ASN A 67 -11.18 -8.64 12.43
N GLU A 68 -11.67 -7.82 13.36
CA GLU A 68 -10.87 -7.27 14.48
C GLU A 68 -10.11 -8.36 15.25
N ASN A 69 -10.69 -9.55 15.39
CA ASN A 69 -10.03 -10.70 16.04
C ASN A 69 -8.80 -11.23 15.29
N SER A 70 -8.57 -10.81 14.05
CA SER A 70 -7.41 -11.15 13.23
C SER A 70 -6.40 -10.01 13.10
N HIS A 71 -6.62 -8.88 13.77
CA HIS A 71 -5.68 -7.76 13.77
C HIS A 71 -4.51 -8.10 14.70
N LEU A 72 -3.30 -7.85 14.20
CA LEU A 72 -2.10 -7.91 15.03
C LEU A 72 -1.91 -6.58 15.76
N SER A 73 -1.27 -6.60 16.93
CA SER A 73 -1.06 -5.41 17.77
C SER A 73 -0.24 -4.31 17.09
N ASN A 74 0.54 -4.66 16.06
CA ASN A 74 1.34 -3.75 15.24
C ASN A 74 0.62 -3.32 13.94
N THR A 75 -0.69 -3.54 13.83
CA THR A 75 -1.45 -3.29 12.60
C THR A 75 -2.69 -2.45 12.88
N GLY A 76 -3.05 -1.57 11.94
CA GLY A 76 -4.24 -0.74 12.03
C GLY A 76 -4.87 -0.52 10.66
N PHE A 77 -6.18 -0.33 10.64
CA PHE A 77 -6.95 -0.10 9.40
C PHE A 77 -7.85 1.13 9.55
N ILE A 78 -7.85 2.00 8.55
CA ILE A 78 -8.69 3.20 8.51
C ILE A 78 -9.48 3.22 7.21
N GLN A 79 -10.81 3.29 7.32
CA GLN A 79 -11.64 3.58 6.16
C GLN A 79 -11.54 5.07 5.83
N CYS A 80 -11.04 5.40 4.64
CA CYS A 80 -10.81 6.78 4.24
C CYS A 80 -11.01 6.96 2.73
N ASN A 81 -11.69 8.04 2.35
CA ASN A 81 -11.76 8.49 0.96
C ASN A 81 -10.57 9.42 0.66
N LEU A 82 -9.64 8.93 -0.16
CA LEU A 82 -8.36 9.58 -0.46
C LEU A 82 -8.47 10.82 -1.35
N ILE A 83 -9.66 11.14 -1.86
CA ILE A 83 -9.92 12.36 -2.64
C ILE A 83 -9.69 13.61 -1.78
N ASN A 84 -10.01 13.55 -0.49
CA ASN A 84 -10.12 14.73 0.37
C ASN A 84 -8.89 15.00 1.26
N GLU A 85 -7.87 14.14 1.21
CA GLU A 85 -6.59 14.12 1.98
C GLU A 85 -6.38 12.81 2.76
N ILE A 86 -5.12 12.50 3.06
CA ILE A 86 -4.74 11.38 3.93
C ILE A 86 -4.74 11.85 5.39
N PRO A 87 -5.36 11.10 6.33
CA PRO A 87 -5.59 11.54 7.70
C PRO A 87 -4.35 11.33 8.60
N PHE A 88 -3.18 11.73 8.14
CA PHE A 88 -1.94 11.63 8.91
C PHE A 88 -1.12 12.92 8.83
N PRO A 89 -0.33 13.23 9.86
CA PRO A 89 0.63 14.32 9.81
C PRO A 89 1.70 14.10 8.73
N ASP A 90 2.29 15.20 8.29
CA ASP A 90 3.48 15.16 7.44
C ASP A 90 4.62 14.37 8.11
N SER A 91 5.42 13.68 7.32
CA SER A 91 6.61 12.92 7.78
C SER A 91 6.31 11.87 8.86
N ALA A 92 5.10 11.32 8.90
CA ALA A 92 4.69 10.31 9.86
C ALA A 92 5.23 8.89 9.57
N PHE A 93 5.53 8.58 8.30
CA PHE A 93 5.87 7.22 7.83
C PHE A 93 7.28 7.12 7.27
N ASP A 94 7.92 5.98 7.51
CA ASP A 94 9.24 5.63 6.97
C ASP A 94 9.13 4.92 5.60
N PHE A 95 7.95 4.43 5.25
CA PHE A 95 7.68 3.81 3.98
C PHE A 95 6.21 3.98 3.63
N VAL A 96 5.93 4.43 2.42
CA VAL A 96 4.57 4.53 1.90
C VAL A 96 4.51 3.70 0.64
N PHE A 97 3.45 2.91 0.49
CA PHE A 97 3.15 2.31 -0.79
C PHE A 97 1.68 2.45 -1.16
N GLU A 98 1.45 2.64 -2.44
CA GLU A 98 0.13 2.79 -3.04
C GLU A 98 -0.05 1.73 -4.13
N ARG A 99 -1.20 1.04 -4.13
CA ARG A 99 -1.42 -0.09 -5.03
C ARG A 99 -2.80 -0.06 -5.65
N PHE A 100 -2.82 -0.05 -6.98
CA PHE A 100 -4.02 -0.19 -7.82
C PHE A 100 -5.07 0.88 -7.54
N ILE A 101 -4.64 2.11 -7.31
CA ILE A 101 -5.50 3.27 -7.18
C ILE A 101 -5.58 3.97 -8.53
N VAL A 102 -6.68 3.73 -9.22
CA VAL A 102 -6.96 4.29 -10.57
C VAL A 102 -6.93 5.83 -10.61
N TYR A 103 -7.15 6.49 -9.46
CA TYR A 103 -7.10 7.94 -9.30
C TYR A 103 -6.23 8.33 -8.10
N SER A 104 -4.93 8.04 -8.19
CA SER A 104 -3.96 8.50 -7.21
C SER A 104 -3.84 10.02 -7.23
N ASN A 105 -3.87 10.64 -6.05
CA ASN A 105 -3.52 12.05 -5.91
C ASN A 105 -2.12 12.16 -5.30
N PHE A 106 -1.12 12.42 -6.16
CA PHE A 106 0.28 12.50 -5.77
C PHE A 106 0.62 13.62 -4.78
N SER A 107 -0.30 14.56 -4.52
CA SER A 107 -0.10 15.58 -3.48
C SER A 107 -0.15 15.02 -2.05
N ASN A 108 -0.64 13.79 -1.87
CA ASN A 108 -0.90 13.21 -0.55
C ASN A 108 0.32 12.52 0.10
N PHE A 109 1.51 12.54 -0.55
CA PHE A 109 2.69 11.84 -0.06
C PHE A 109 3.54 12.63 0.95
N ASN A 110 3.10 13.81 1.41
CA ASN A 110 3.79 14.58 2.45
C ASN A 110 3.91 13.82 3.78
N VAL A 111 3.09 12.78 3.97
CA VAL A 111 3.13 11.86 5.11
C VAL A 111 4.40 10.99 5.15
N LEU A 112 5.13 10.89 4.03
CA LEU A 112 6.43 10.21 3.95
C LEU A 112 7.53 11.12 4.49
N LYS A 113 8.43 10.57 5.31
CA LYS A 113 9.62 11.30 5.78
C LYS A 113 10.54 11.66 4.60
N PRO A 114 11.17 12.85 4.61
CA PRO A 114 12.12 13.22 3.56
C PRO A 114 13.25 12.20 3.45
N GLY A 115 13.50 11.72 2.22
CA GLY A 115 14.57 10.76 1.93
C GLY A 115 14.20 9.28 2.14
N ASP A 116 12.99 8.99 2.64
CA ASP A 116 12.45 7.63 2.66
C ASP A 116 11.77 7.27 1.33
N TYR A 117 11.26 6.04 1.24
CA TYR A 117 10.83 5.45 -0.03
C TYR A 117 9.31 5.44 -0.22
N LEU A 118 8.91 5.75 -1.45
CA LEU A 118 7.57 5.59 -1.98
C LEU A 118 7.56 4.48 -3.03
N GLU A 119 6.72 3.46 -2.86
CA GLU A 119 6.49 2.42 -3.87
C GLU A 119 5.08 2.54 -4.44
N ILE A 120 4.98 2.72 -5.76
CA ILE A 120 3.69 2.79 -6.46
C ILE A 120 3.58 1.60 -7.39
N MET A 121 2.46 0.90 -7.29
CA MET A 121 2.15 -0.20 -8.18
C MET A 121 0.80 0.02 -8.85
N GLU A 122 0.85 0.23 -10.16
CA GLU A 122 -0.34 0.43 -10.98
C GLU A 122 -0.44 -0.57 -12.12
N TYR A 123 -1.66 -0.66 -12.67
CA TYR A 123 -1.84 -1.36 -13.92
C TYR A 123 -1.12 -0.63 -15.04
N ASN A 124 -0.41 -1.39 -15.87
CA ASN A 124 0.01 -0.89 -17.17
C ASN A 124 -1.22 -0.84 -18.08
N VAL A 125 -1.89 0.31 -18.10
CA VAL A 125 -3.10 0.54 -18.90
C VAL A 125 -2.67 0.83 -20.34
N ASN A 126 -2.85 -0.17 -21.21
CA ASN A 126 -2.72 0.01 -22.65
C ASN A 126 -4.11 0.13 -23.26
N TYR A 127 -4.35 1.22 -23.98
CA TYR A 127 -5.59 1.41 -24.74
C TYR A 127 -5.45 0.73 -26.09
N TYR A 128 -6.23 -0.33 -26.32
CA TYR A 128 -6.36 -0.95 -27.63
C TYR A 128 -7.69 -0.55 -28.24
N ASN A 129 -7.65 0.02 -29.45
CA ASN A 129 -8.80 0.61 -30.12
C ASN A 129 -9.49 1.71 -29.29
N PRO A 130 -8.77 2.77 -28.84
CA PRO A 130 -9.46 3.95 -28.34
C PRO A 130 -10.33 4.43 -29.49
N GLY A 131 -11.63 4.59 -29.25
CA GLY A 131 -12.54 5.10 -30.29
C GLY A 131 -12.00 6.39 -30.92
N PRO A 132 -12.60 6.85 -32.04
CA PRO A 132 -12.12 8.03 -32.74
C PRO A 132 -11.90 9.20 -31.77
N ILE A 133 -10.68 9.74 -31.78
CA ILE A 133 -10.32 10.93 -30.99
C ILE A 133 -11.07 12.10 -31.64
N THR A 134 -12.06 12.63 -30.94
CA THR A 134 -12.82 13.83 -31.33
C THR A 134 -12.12 15.10 -30.87
#